data_AF-A0AAJ0PS95-F1
#
_entry.id   AF-A0AAJ0PS95-F1
#
_cell.length_a   1.000
_cell.length_b   1.000
_cell.length_c   1.000
_cell.angle_alpha   90.00
_cell.angle_beta   90.00
_cell.angle_gamma   90.00
#
_symmetry.space_group_name_H-M   'P 1'
#
loop_
_entity.id
_entity.type
_entity.pdbx_description
1 polymer ?
#
loop_
_entity_poly.entity_id
_entity_poly.type
_entity_poly.pdbx_seq_one_letter_code
_entity_poly.pdbx_strand_id
1 'polypeptide(L)'
;MGLERNLRLLHDELADGSYRPGRSICFVITRPKPREVWAAEFRDRIVHHLLYNRIGPRFERSFIVDSCACIEGRGTLYAAQRLESKVRSITQNWSRPAHYLKCDLANFFVSIDKRILRELLVAKIHEPFWRKLTELVLMHDPRADYVYRGDPAMMERVPPHKRLMEQSPDLGLPIGNLSSQFFANVYLDVLDQRAKHMLGARHYIRYVDDFVFLHESPARLNAILADVTAFLPARLGARINPRKTILQPIDRGIDFVGQVIKPWRRETRKRTRNEALRRVAETPAADLMPVANSYFGLLRQATASHQDRASLANRLRSLGKAIDRDLTKTF
;
A
#
# COMPACT_ATOMS: atom_id res chain seq x y z
N MET A 1 28.56 -10.48 13.57
CA MET A 1 29.96 -10.02 13.76
C MET A 1 30.23 -8.89 12.77
N GLY A 2 30.95 -7.84 13.19
CA GLY A 2 31.51 -6.81 12.29
C GLY A 2 30.62 -5.61 11.90
N LEU A 3 29.60 -5.25 12.70
CA LEU A 3 28.65 -4.17 12.33
C LEU A 3 29.34 -2.83 12.03
N GLU A 4 30.23 -2.39 12.91
CA GLU A 4 30.97 -1.13 12.74
C GLU A 4 31.81 -1.10 11.47
N ARG A 5 32.56 -2.18 11.21
CA ARG A 5 33.37 -2.32 9.99
C ARG A 5 32.49 -2.25 8.74
N ASN A 6 31.36 -2.94 8.73
CA ASN A 6 30.44 -2.94 7.59
C ASN A 6 29.83 -1.55 7.35
N LEU A 7 29.50 -0.83 8.43
CA LEU A 7 29.00 0.54 8.35
C LEU A 7 30.05 1.51 7.84
N ARG A 8 31.30 1.40 8.32
CA ARG A 8 32.41 2.23 7.84
C ARG A 8 32.68 1.99 6.35
N LEU A 9 32.75 0.73 5.92
CA LEU A 9 32.92 0.39 4.51
C LEU A 9 31.78 0.96 3.64
N LEU A 10 30.53 0.81 4.07
CA LEU A 10 29.39 1.40 3.37
C LEU A 10 29.46 2.94 3.30
N HIS A 11 29.89 3.59 4.39
CA HIS A 11 30.10 5.03 4.40
C HIS A 11 31.16 5.45 3.38
N ASP A 12 32.32 4.78 3.39
CA ASP A 12 33.44 5.13 2.52
C ASP A 12 33.07 4.93 1.05
N GLU A 13 32.38 3.82 0.72
CA GLU A 13 31.86 3.56 -0.63
C GLU A 13 30.80 4.58 -1.11
N LEU A 14 29.98 5.09 -0.18
CA LEU A 14 29.02 6.15 -0.49
C LEU A 14 29.75 7.48 -0.71
N ALA A 15 30.75 7.79 0.12
CA ALA A 15 31.51 9.03 0.06
C ALA A 15 32.35 9.13 -1.22
N ASP A 16 33.00 8.04 -1.64
CA ASP A 16 33.80 7.99 -2.87
C ASP A 16 32.97 7.67 -4.13
N GLY A 17 31.72 7.25 -3.97
CA GLY A 17 30.79 6.95 -5.07
C GLY A 17 30.96 5.56 -5.71
N SER A 18 31.76 4.69 -5.10
CA SER A 18 31.96 3.30 -5.51
C SER A 18 30.81 2.36 -5.12
N TYR A 19 29.93 2.78 -4.19
CA TYR A 19 28.77 1.98 -3.76
C TYR A 19 27.95 1.46 -4.93
N ARG A 20 27.65 0.16 -4.91
CA ARG A 20 26.71 -0.50 -5.82
C ARG A 20 25.71 -1.33 -5.00
N PRO A 21 24.41 -1.30 -5.35
CA PRO A 21 23.45 -2.20 -4.74
C PRO A 21 23.89 -3.66 -4.89
N GLY A 22 23.70 -4.43 -3.82
CA GLY A 22 24.07 -5.84 -3.75
C GLY A 22 23.01 -6.78 -4.35
N ARG A 23 23.21 -8.07 -4.07
CA ARG A 23 22.34 -9.14 -4.53
C ARG A 23 20.94 -9.03 -3.93
N SER A 24 19.93 -9.35 -4.72
CA SER A 24 18.54 -9.42 -4.24
C SER A 24 18.12 -10.84 -3.84
N ILE A 25 17.09 -10.92 -2.98
CA ILE A 25 16.39 -12.17 -2.68
C ILE A 25 15.03 -12.11 -3.37
N CYS A 26 14.75 -13.08 -4.25
CA CYS A 26 13.44 -13.25 -4.87
C CYS A 26 12.68 -14.40 -4.20
N PHE A 27 11.41 -14.20 -3.87
CA PHE A 27 10.53 -15.26 -3.37
C PHE A 27 9.06 -14.94 -3.63
N VAL A 28 8.19 -15.94 -3.54
CA VAL A 28 6.75 -15.76 -3.76
C VAL A 28 5.97 -15.86 -2.45
N ILE A 29 5.16 -14.85 -2.17
CA ILE A 29 4.13 -14.91 -1.12
C ILE A 29 2.80 -15.30 -1.75
N THR A 30 2.03 -16.19 -1.12
CA THR A 30 0.78 -16.73 -1.69
C THR A 30 -0.49 -16.16 -1.05
N ARG A 31 -0.37 -15.55 0.13
CA ARG A 31 -1.48 -14.92 0.86
C ARG A 31 -1.27 -13.40 0.93
N PRO A 32 -2.31 -12.57 0.72
CA PRO A 32 -3.68 -12.92 0.32
C PRO A 32 -3.81 -13.29 -1.18
N LYS A 33 -2.83 -12.95 -2.01
CA LYS A 33 -2.75 -13.33 -3.43
C LYS A 33 -1.27 -13.61 -3.76
N PRO A 34 -0.97 -14.52 -4.71
CA PRO A 34 0.37 -14.74 -5.22
C PRO A 34 1.03 -13.44 -5.67
N ARG A 35 2.21 -13.13 -5.14
CA ARG A 35 3.05 -12.00 -5.53
C ARG A 35 4.50 -12.41 -5.45
N GLU A 36 5.24 -12.01 -6.48
CA GLU A 36 6.68 -12.00 -6.48
C GLU A 36 7.19 -10.85 -5.59
N VAL A 37 8.14 -11.14 -4.72
CA VAL A 37 8.75 -10.21 -3.77
C VAL A 37 10.25 -10.20 -4.01
N TRP A 38 10.79 -8.99 -4.11
CA TRP A 38 12.20 -8.68 -4.34
C TRP A 38 12.72 -7.89 -3.15
N ALA A 39 13.47 -8.57 -2.30
CA ALA A 39 14.01 -7.98 -1.09
C ALA A 39 15.51 -7.74 -1.26
N ALA A 40 15.94 -6.48 -1.15
CA ALA A 40 17.35 -6.13 -1.17
C ALA A 40 18.07 -6.69 0.08
N GLU A 41 19.40 -6.79 0.01
CA GLU A 41 20.22 -7.14 1.15
C GLU A 41 20.15 -6.10 2.27
N PHE A 42 20.55 -6.48 3.48
CA PHE A 42 20.44 -5.61 4.66
C PHE A 42 21.22 -4.30 4.47
N ARG A 43 22.42 -4.37 3.86
CA ARG A 43 23.23 -3.21 3.45
C ARG A 43 22.41 -2.19 2.66
N ASP A 44 21.77 -2.64 1.59
CA ASP A 44 21.05 -1.76 0.67
C ASP A 44 19.78 -1.20 1.33
N ARG A 45 19.17 -1.94 2.26
CA ARG A 45 18.06 -1.42 3.07
C ARG A 45 18.51 -0.23 3.92
N ILE A 46 19.72 -0.26 4.49
CA ILE A 46 20.28 0.91 5.19
C ILE A 46 20.35 2.11 4.24
N VAL A 47 20.80 1.90 3.00
CA VAL A 47 20.86 2.96 1.98
C VAL A 47 19.47 3.46 1.60
N HIS A 48 18.48 2.57 1.45
CA HIS A 48 17.08 2.96 1.21
C HIS A 48 16.54 3.84 2.35
N HIS A 49 16.83 3.50 3.61
CA HIS A 49 16.45 4.29 4.77
C HIS A 49 17.19 5.62 4.83
N LEU A 50 18.50 5.63 4.59
CA LEU A 50 19.32 6.85 4.51
C LEU A 50 18.76 7.83 3.46
N LEU A 51 18.45 7.30 2.27
CA LEU A 51 17.86 8.07 1.19
C LEU A 51 16.50 8.63 1.60
N TYR A 52 15.57 7.77 2.05
CA TYR A 52 14.23 8.18 2.45
C TYR A 52 14.25 9.22 3.58
N ASN A 53 15.04 9.03 4.63
CA ASN A 53 15.15 9.97 5.74
C ASN A 53 15.62 11.35 5.28
N ARG A 54 16.46 11.42 4.25
CA ARG A 54 16.93 12.69 3.69
C ARG A 54 15.90 13.35 2.79
N ILE A 55 15.36 12.63 1.80
CA ILE A 55 14.56 13.24 0.73
C ILE A 55 13.06 13.18 1.00
N GLY A 56 12.58 12.18 1.75
CA GLY A 56 11.17 11.90 2.02
C GLY A 56 10.38 13.12 2.49
N PRO A 57 10.83 13.85 3.53
CA PRO A 57 10.14 15.04 4.03
C PRO A 57 9.92 16.15 2.98
N ARG A 58 10.72 16.20 1.91
CA ARG A 58 10.53 17.17 0.81
C ARG A 58 9.33 16.81 -0.06
N PHE A 59 9.12 15.52 -0.33
CA PHE A 59 7.99 15.04 -1.13
C PHE A 59 6.71 14.95 -0.32
N GLU A 60 6.79 14.51 0.94
CA GLU A 60 5.62 14.37 1.81
C GLU A 60 4.91 15.71 2.07
N ARG A 61 5.65 16.81 2.06
CA ARG A 61 5.08 18.17 2.15
C ARG A 61 4.27 18.58 0.93
N SER A 62 4.51 18.00 -0.25
CA SER A 62 3.69 18.26 -1.43
C SER A 62 2.49 17.32 -1.54
N PHE A 63 2.54 16.16 -0.87
CA PHE A 63 1.44 15.20 -0.91
C PHE A 63 0.19 15.76 -0.26
N ILE A 64 -0.94 15.51 -0.90
CA ILE A 64 -2.24 15.86 -0.33
C ILE A 64 -2.48 15.07 0.97
N VAL A 65 -3.26 15.64 1.88
CA VAL A 65 -3.61 15.01 3.16
C VAL A 65 -4.35 13.68 2.99
N ASP A 66 -5.03 13.52 1.85
CA ASP A 66 -5.83 12.33 1.50
C ASP A 66 -5.01 11.22 0.81
N SER A 67 -3.69 11.39 0.70
CA SER A 67 -2.76 10.30 0.38
C SER A 67 -2.32 9.62 1.68
N CYS A 68 -2.66 8.34 1.82
CA CYS A 68 -2.75 7.68 3.13
C CYS A 68 -1.91 6.41 3.28
N ALA A 69 -0.96 6.11 2.40
CA ALA A 69 -0.17 4.88 2.47
C ALA A 69 1.32 5.18 2.60
N CYS A 70 2.06 4.39 3.38
CA CYS A 70 3.52 4.48 3.52
C CYS A 70 4.01 5.90 3.88
N ILE A 71 3.23 6.62 4.70
CA ILE A 71 3.55 7.94 5.26
C ILE A 71 3.31 7.82 6.77
N GLU A 72 4.23 8.33 7.57
CA GLU A 72 4.13 8.28 9.02
C GLU A 72 2.81 8.88 9.53
N GLY A 73 2.16 8.18 10.46
CA GLY A 73 0.84 8.55 10.99
C GLY A 73 -0.35 8.31 10.04
N ARG A 74 -0.13 7.95 8.76
CA ARG A 74 -1.18 7.69 7.76
C ARG A 74 -1.22 6.21 7.40
N GLY A 75 -1.88 5.41 8.25
CA GLY A 75 -2.11 3.99 8.02
C GLY A 75 -3.52 3.66 7.47
N THR A 76 -3.85 2.37 7.44
CA THR A 76 -5.18 1.89 7.02
C THR A 76 -6.32 2.47 7.86
N LEU A 77 -6.13 2.58 9.19
CA LEU A 77 -7.13 3.18 10.08
C LEU A 77 -7.36 4.66 9.75
N TYR A 78 -6.28 5.42 9.55
CA TYR A 78 -6.36 6.82 9.15
C TYR A 78 -7.13 6.97 7.83
N ALA A 79 -6.79 6.16 6.83
CA ALA A 79 -7.45 6.17 5.53
C ALA A 79 -8.96 5.84 5.65
N ALA A 80 -9.32 4.84 6.46
CA ALA A 80 -10.72 4.47 6.70
C ALA A 80 -11.50 5.58 7.42
N GLN A 81 -10.92 6.19 8.45
CA GLN A 81 -11.53 7.32 9.18
C GLN A 81 -11.70 8.55 8.29
N ARG A 82 -10.69 8.87 7.45
CA ARG A 82 -10.80 9.97 6.48
C ARG A 82 -11.89 9.73 5.46
N LEU A 83 -11.98 8.53 4.90
CA LEU A 83 -13.04 8.20 3.95
C LEU A 83 -14.41 8.28 4.63
N GLU A 84 -14.56 7.79 5.87
CA GLU A 84 -15.81 7.92 6.62
C GLU A 84 -16.18 9.39 6.85
N SER A 85 -15.23 10.23 7.24
CA SER A 85 -15.45 11.68 7.39
C SER A 85 -15.95 12.32 6.09
N LYS A 86 -15.34 11.97 4.95
CA LYS A 86 -15.77 12.43 3.62
C LYS A 86 -17.17 11.95 3.25
N VAL A 87 -17.48 10.69 3.55
CA VAL A 87 -18.81 10.10 3.34
C VAL A 87 -19.84 10.86 4.15
N ARG A 88 -19.61 11.09 5.45
CA ARG A 88 -20.53 11.84 6.32
C ARG A 88 -20.69 13.29 5.86
N SER A 89 -19.61 13.92 5.41
CA SER A 89 -19.65 15.28 4.85
C SER A 89 -20.52 15.35 3.60
N ILE A 90 -20.29 14.49 2.61
CA ILE A 90 -21.03 14.57 1.34
C ILE A 90 -22.50 14.17 1.51
N THR A 91 -22.79 13.15 2.31
CA THR A 91 -24.16 12.67 2.55
C THR A 91 -24.91 13.47 3.62
N GLN A 92 -24.30 14.50 4.21
CA GLN A 92 -24.84 15.23 5.37
C GLN A 92 -25.28 14.29 6.49
N ASN A 93 -24.36 13.40 6.91
CA ASN A 93 -24.65 12.28 7.81
C ASN A 93 -25.80 11.43 7.28
N TRP A 94 -25.69 10.92 6.05
CA TRP A 94 -26.64 9.98 5.45
C TRP A 94 -28.07 10.52 5.24
N SER A 95 -28.30 11.83 5.37
CA SER A 95 -29.60 12.46 5.09
C SER A 95 -29.89 12.58 3.59
N ARG A 96 -28.85 12.56 2.74
CA ARG A 96 -28.98 12.59 1.28
C ARG A 96 -28.14 11.53 0.59
N PRO A 97 -28.61 11.02 -0.57
CA PRO A 97 -27.87 10.01 -1.32
C PRO A 97 -26.61 10.60 -1.97
N ALA A 98 -25.60 9.76 -2.10
CA ALA A 98 -24.42 10.05 -2.91
C ALA A 98 -23.84 8.74 -3.46
N HIS A 99 -22.92 8.89 -4.40
CA HIS A 99 -22.29 7.79 -5.12
C HIS A 99 -20.78 7.81 -4.89
N TYR A 100 -20.15 6.66 -5.05
CA TYR A 100 -18.70 6.56 -5.09
C TYR A 100 -18.23 5.92 -6.39
N LEU A 101 -17.08 6.39 -6.86
CA LEU A 101 -16.27 5.74 -7.87
C LEU A 101 -15.00 5.24 -7.18
N LYS A 102 -14.85 3.93 -7.12
CA LYS A 102 -13.63 3.27 -6.67
C LYS A 102 -12.86 2.79 -7.89
N CYS A 103 -11.56 3.08 -7.92
CA CYS A 103 -10.65 2.66 -8.98
C CYS A 103 -9.40 2.01 -8.37
N ASP A 104 -8.79 1.11 -9.14
CA ASP A 104 -7.56 0.40 -8.80
C ASP A 104 -6.68 0.36 -10.06
N LEU A 105 -5.37 0.50 -9.93
CA LEU A 105 -4.47 0.43 -11.08
C LEU A 105 -4.11 -1.02 -11.43
N ALA A 106 -4.10 -1.33 -12.73
CA ALA A 106 -3.69 -2.62 -13.24
C ALA A 106 -2.17 -2.79 -13.10
N ASN A 107 -1.77 -3.87 -12.41
CA ASN A 107 -0.38 -4.31 -12.29
C ASN A 107 0.58 -3.22 -11.80
N PHE A 108 0.10 -2.31 -10.94
CA PHE A 108 0.73 -1.03 -10.63
C PHE A 108 2.25 -1.09 -10.42
N PHE A 109 2.74 -1.86 -9.44
CA PHE A 109 4.17 -1.89 -9.14
C PHE A 109 5.04 -2.37 -10.29
N VAL A 110 4.56 -3.26 -11.16
CA VAL A 110 5.33 -3.76 -12.30
C VAL A 110 5.15 -2.90 -13.56
N SER A 111 4.18 -1.97 -13.57
CA SER A 111 3.91 -1.07 -14.69
C SER A 111 4.44 0.36 -14.52
N ILE A 112 5.03 0.70 -13.37
CA ILE A 112 5.66 2.02 -13.14
C ILE A 112 6.80 2.23 -14.13
N ASP A 113 6.77 3.32 -14.89
CA ASP A 113 7.88 3.71 -15.76
C ASP A 113 8.95 4.45 -14.95
N LYS A 114 10.13 3.84 -14.83
CA LYS A 114 11.24 4.40 -14.05
C LYS A 114 11.77 5.70 -14.63
N ARG A 115 11.60 5.95 -15.94
CA ARG A 115 12.07 7.18 -16.60
C ARG A 115 11.20 8.36 -16.20
N ILE A 116 9.88 8.18 -16.23
CA ILE A 116 8.90 9.17 -15.74
C ILE A 116 9.14 9.42 -14.25
N LEU A 117 9.29 8.36 -13.46
CA LEU A 117 9.56 8.49 -12.02
C LEU A 117 10.89 9.20 -11.74
N ARG A 118 11.94 8.94 -12.52
CA ARG A 118 13.21 9.65 -12.44
C ARG A 118 12.99 11.15 -12.60
N GLU A 119 12.29 11.57 -13.65
CA GLU A 119 12.00 12.99 -13.91
C GLU A 119 11.27 13.66 -12.73
N LEU A 120 10.28 12.98 -12.15
CA LEU A 120 9.55 13.47 -10.97
C LEU A 120 10.45 13.61 -9.74
N LEU A 121 11.39 12.68 -9.53
CA LEU A 121 12.31 12.69 -8.40
C LEU A 121 13.37 13.79 -8.56
N VAL A 122 14.05 13.86 -9.71
CA VAL A 122 15.14 14.82 -9.94
C VAL A 122 14.66 16.27 -9.96
N ALA A 123 13.38 16.51 -10.30
CA ALA A 123 12.75 17.82 -10.23
C ALA A 123 12.69 18.41 -8.81
N LYS A 124 12.79 17.57 -7.77
CA LYS A 124 12.80 18.01 -6.36
C LYS A 124 14.12 17.70 -5.63
N ILE A 125 15.06 17.02 -6.27
CA ILE A 125 16.35 16.65 -5.68
C ILE A 125 17.46 17.38 -6.45
N HIS A 126 17.96 18.44 -5.83
CA HIS A 126 18.93 19.35 -6.46
C HIS A 126 20.37 18.99 -6.08
N GLU A 127 20.55 18.39 -4.91
CA GLU A 127 21.86 18.04 -4.37
C GLU A 127 22.50 16.89 -5.20
N PRO A 128 23.70 17.06 -5.80
CA PRO A 128 24.27 16.10 -6.74
C PRO A 128 24.43 14.69 -6.17
N PHE A 129 24.91 14.57 -4.93
CA PHE A 129 25.06 13.30 -4.25
C PHE A 129 23.72 12.55 -4.13
N TRP A 130 22.70 13.22 -3.59
CA TRP A 130 21.38 12.63 -3.38
C TRP A 130 20.67 12.32 -4.68
N ARG A 131 20.86 13.15 -5.72
CA ARG A 131 20.35 12.88 -7.06
C ARG A 131 20.95 11.60 -7.63
N LYS A 132 22.29 11.49 -7.64
CA LYS A 132 23.01 10.31 -8.13
C LYS A 132 22.63 9.05 -7.36
N LEU A 133 22.53 9.13 -6.03
CA LEU A 133 22.11 8.00 -5.20
C LEU A 133 20.66 7.58 -5.48
N THR A 134 19.75 8.55 -5.67
CA THR A 134 18.35 8.28 -6.03
C THR A 134 18.25 7.57 -7.37
N GLU A 135 18.97 8.06 -8.38
CA GLU A 135 19.02 7.45 -9.70
C GLU A 135 19.60 6.04 -9.64
N LEU A 136 20.69 5.84 -8.90
CA LEU A 136 21.29 4.52 -8.70
C LEU A 136 20.29 3.53 -8.08
N VAL A 137 19.61 3.93 -7.00
CA VAL A 137 18.61 3.07 -6.32
C VAL A 137 17.37 2.82 -7.19
N LEU A 138 16.89 3.85 -7.90
CA LEU A 138 15.73 3.72 -8.78
C LEU A 138 16.02 2.83 -9.97
N MET A 139 17.15 3.04 -10.64
CA MET A 139 17.48 2.38 -11.90
C MET A 139 18.04 0.97 -11.69
N HIS A 140 18.51 0.64 -10.49
CA HIS A 140 18.98 -0.71 -10.14
C HIS A 140 17.96 -1.79 -10.52
N ASP A 141 18.42 -2.75 -11.30
CA ASP A 141 17.63 -3.93 -11.69
C ASP A 141 17.98 -5.11 -10.79
N PRO A 142 17.10 -5.48 -9.84
CA PRO A 142 17.36 -6.59 -8.92
C PRO A 142 17.42 -7.95 -9.61
N ARG A 143 16.99 -8.06 -10.88
CA ARG A 143 16.99 -9.30 -11.66
C ARG A 143 18.38 -9.66 -12.18
N ALA A 144 19.31 -8.70 -12.21
CA ALA A 144 20.67 -8.91 -12.70
C ALA A 144 21.50 -9.81 -11.77
N ASP A 145 21.27 -9.74 -10.44
CA ASP A 145 21.93 -10.60 -9.45
C ASP A 145 20.94 -10.91 -8.30
N TYR A 146 20.44 -12.14 -8.25
CA TYR A 146 19.53 -12.57 -7.19
C TYR A 146 19.64 -14.05 -6.83
N VAL A 147 19.19 -14.38 -5.62
CA VAL A 147 18.94 -15.75 -5.17
C VAL A 147 17.44 -15.95 -4.97
N TYR A 148 16.89 -16.97 -5.63
CA TYR A 148 15.52 -17.39 -5.37
C TYR A 148 15.44 -18.17 -4.05
N ARG A 149 14.48 -17.83 -3.18
CA ARG A 149 14.22 -18.54 -1.93
C ARG A 149 12.81 -19.12 -1.91
N GLY A 150 12.73 -20.41 -1.62
CA GLY A 150 11.48 -21.18 -1.57
C GLY A 150 11.34 -22.12 -2.75
N ASP A 151 10.15 -22.68 -2.91
CA ASP A 151 9.81 -23.60 -4.00
C ASP A 151 9.68 -22.83 -5.33
N PRO A 152 10.49 -23.15 -6.36
CA PRO A 152 10.40 -22.52 -7.69
C PRO A 152 9.02 -22.64 -8.34
N ALA A 153 8.28 -23.72 -8.08
CA ALA A 153 6.93 -23.92 -8.62
C ALA A 153 5.94 -22.84 -8.15
N MET A 154 6.24 -22.14 -7.04
CA MET A 154 5.40 -21.03 -6.58
C MET A 154 5.38 -19.86 -7.56
N MET A 155 6.40 -19.70 -8.42
CA MET A 155 6.43 -18.65 -9.44
C MET A 155 5.30 -18.81 -10.47
N GLU A 156 4.95 -20.05 -10.80
CA GLU A 156 3.87 -20.37 -11.74
C GLU A 156 2.51 -19.84 -11.28
N ARG A 157 2.33 -19.69 -9.96
CA ARG A 157 1.12 -19.14 -9.35
C ARG A 157 0.98 -17.63 -9.52
N VAL A 158 2.07 -16.92 -9.81
CA VAL A 158 2.06 -15.49 -10.10
C VAL A 158 1.77 -15.33 -11.60
N PRO A 159 0.71 -14.62 -12.02
CA PRO A 159 0.45 -14.40 -13.45
C PRO A 159 1.62 -13.66 -14.12
N PRO A 160 2.03 -14.02 -15.36
CA PRO A 160 3.19 -13.40 -16.03
C PRO A 160 3.15 -11.87 -16.07
N HIS A 161 2.00 -11.28 -16.38
CA HIS A 161 1.79 -9.82 -16.41
C HIS A 161 1.89 -9.13 -15.02
N LYS A 162 2.17 -9.87 -13.94
CA LYS A 162 2.40 -9.36 -12.58
C LYS A 162 3.79 -9.68 -12.05
N ARG A 163 4.62 -10.36 -12.84
CA ARG A 163 6.00 -10.67 -12.51
C ARG A 163 6.89 -9.54 -13.02
N LEU A 164 7.81 -9.10 -12.18
CA LEU A 164 8.86 -8.17 -12.55
C LEU A 164 9.83 -8.81 -13.56
N MET A 165 10.04 -10.13 -13.47
CA MET A 165 10.84 -10.90 -14.46
C MET A 165 10.38 -10.71 -15.90
N GLU A 166 9.08 -10.51 -16.10
CA GLU A 166 8.46 -10.45 -17.43
C GLU A 166 8.33 -9.01 -17.97
N GLN A 167 8.90 -8.02 -17.26
CA GLN A 167 8.85 -6.62 -17.65
C GLN A 167 10.13 -6.16 -18.34
N SER A 168 10.06 -5.06 -19.09
CA SER A 168 11.25 -4.35 -19.57
C SER A 168 12.10 -3.83 -18.40
N PRO A 169 13.44 -3.75 -18.51
CA PRO A 169 14.30 -3.15 -17.49
C PRO A 169 13.92 -1.74 -17.03
N ASP A 170 13.24 -0.95 -17.86
CA ASP A 170 12.78 0.39 -17.50
C ASP A 170 11.44 0.40 -16.76
N LEU A 171 10.78 -0.75 -16.62
CA LEU A 171 9.46 -0.88 -16.02
C LEU A 171 9.50 -1.66 -14.71
N GLY A 172 8.75 -1.14 -13.76
CA GLY A 172 8.47 -1.78 -12.49
C GLY A 172 9.42 -1.41 -11.36
N LEU A 173 8.92 -1.59 -10.14
CA LEU A 173 9.66 -1.43 -8.90
C LEU A 173 9.62 -2.74 -8.10
N PRO A 174 10.73 -3.13 -7.45
CA PRO A 174 10.78 -4.33 -6.62
C PRO A 174 9.87 -4.23 -5.41
N ILE A 175 8.84 -5.07 -5.35
CA ILE A 175 7.97 -5.17 -4.18
C ILE A 175 8.78 -5.81 -3.05
N GLY A 176 9.05 -5.08 -1.98
CA GLY A 176 9.85 -5.57 -0.84
C GLY A 176 10.82 -4.53 -0.28
N ASN A 177 11.12 -3.49 -1.06
CA ASN A 177 12.00 -2.40 -0.65
C ASN A 177 11.23 -1.15 -0.20
N LEU A 178 11.77 -0.43 0.79
CA LEU A 178 11.21 0.85 1.27
C LEU A 178 11.17 1.89 0.14
N SER A 179 12.26 1.98 -0.63
CA SER A 179 12.38 2.90 -1.77
C SER A 179 11.21 2.73 -2.74
N SER A 180 10.85 1.49 -3.09
CA SER A 180 9.72 1.20 -3.98
C SER A 180 8.39 1.73 -3.47
N GLN A 181 8.13 1.64 -2.16
CA GLN A 181 6.89 2.14 -1.56
C GLN A 181 6.83 3.67 -1.62
N PHE A 182 7.93 4.33 -1.25
CA PHE A 182 8.05 5.78 -1.30
C PHE A 182 7.94 6.31 -2.74
N PHE A 183 8.68 5.72 -3.67
CA PHE A 183 8.66 6.11 -5.07
C PHE A 183 7.29 5.91 -5.73
N ALA A 184 6.57 4.85 -5.38
CA ALA A 184 5.21 4.64 -5.84
C ALA A 184 4.25 5.77 -5.42
N ASN A 185 4.45 6.34 -4.22
CA ASN A 185 3.68 7.51 -3.78
C ASN A 185 4.07 8.78 -4.54
N VAL A 186 5.37 9.03 -4.78
CA VAL A 186 5.83 10.15 -5.61
C VAL A 186 5.22 10.09 -7.01
N TYR A 187 5.17 8.89 -7.59
CA TYR A 187 4.58 8.65 -8.91
C TYR A 187 3.10 9.03 -8.96
N LEU A 188 2.31 8.59 -7.97
CA LEU A 188 0.87 8.81 -7.94
C LEU A 188 0.46 10.16 -7.32
N ASP A 189 1.38 10.91 -6.73
CA ASP A 189 1.11 12.30 -6.36
C ASP A 189 0.67 13.12 -7.58
N VAL A 190 1.18 12.81 -8.78
CA VAL A 190 0.73 13.44 -10.04
C VAL A 190 -0.78 13.26 -10.28
N LEU A 191 -1.33 12.09 -9.94
CA LEU A 191 -2.78 11.86 -9.98
C LEU A 191 -3.50 12.63 -8.87
N ASP A 192 -2.94 12.65 -7.66
CA ASP A 192 -3.51 13.35 -6.51
C ASP A 192 -3.66 14.86 -6.78
N GLN A 193 -2.61 15.48 -7.33
CA GLN A 193 -2.60 16.89 -7.69
C GLN A 193 -3.64 17.19 -8.76
N ARG A 194 -3.77 16.33 -9.79
CA ARG A 194 -4.83 16.47 -10.80
C ARG A 194 -6.21 16.35 -10.17
N ALA A 195 -6.43 15.35 -9.32
CA ALA A 195 -7.71 15.12 -8.66
C ALA A 195 -8.15 16.34 -7.84
N LYS A 196 -7.23 16.95 -7.08
CA LYS A 196 -7.55 18.10 -6.23
C LYS A 196 -7.64 19.42 -6.99
N HIS A 197 -6.67 19.71 -7.86
CA HIS A 197 -6.51 21.05 -8.43
C HIS A 197 -7.14 21.20 -9.81
N MET A 198 -7.20 20.14 -10.61
CA MET A 198 -7.77 20.20 -11.97
C MET A 198 -9.22 19.71 -11.99
N LEU A 199 -9.49 18.57 -11.34
CA LEU A 199 -10.83 17.98 -11.30
C LEU A 199 -11.72 18.56 -10.20
N GLY A 200 -11.13 19.30 -9.24
CA GLY A 200 -11.86 19.85 -8.09
C GLY A 200 -12.52 18.78 -7.22
N ALA A 201 -11.96 17.56 -7.17
CA ALA A 201 -12.54 16.45 -6.44
C ALA A 201 -12.36 16.61 -4.92
N ARG A 202 -13.28 17.36 -4.30
CA ARG A 202 -13.29 17.65 -2.85
C ARG A 202 -13.19 16.37 -2.02
N HIS A 203 -14.00 15.36 -2.37
CA HIS A 203 -14.07 14.07 -1.68
C HIS A 203 -13.29 12.98 -2.42
N TYR A 204 -11.98 13.18 -2.54
CA TYR A 204 -11.00 12.21 -3.06
C TYR A 204 -10.15 11.63 -1.93
N ILE A 205 -9.77 10.36 -2.03
CA ILE A 205 -8.80 9.68 -1.16
C ILE A 205 -8.06 8.57 -1.90
N ARG A 206 -6.79 8.34 -1.55
CA ARG A 206 -5.95 7.29 -2.13
C ARG A 206 -5.16 6.52 -1.07
N TYR A 207 -5.05 5.21 -1.28
CA TYR A 207 -4.19 4.29 -0.55
C TYR A 207 -3.42 3.41 -1.55
N VAL A 208 -2.14 3.74 -1.76
CA VAL A 208 -1.31 3.13 -2.83
C VAL A 208 -2.00 3.29 -4.20
N ASP A 209 -2.44 2.19 -4.82
CA ASP A 209 -3.08 2.08 -6.13
C ASP A 209 -4.61 2.11 -6.06
N ASP A 210 -5.19 1.99 -4.86
CA ASP A 210 -6.63 2.05 -4.62
C ASP A 210 -7.06 3.49 -4.31
N PHE A 211 -7.96 4.08 -5.10
CA PHE A 211 -8.45 5.44 -4.90
C PHE A 211 -9.95 5.56 -5.09
N VAL A 212 -10.55 6.49 -4.35
CA VAL A 212 -12.00 6.67 -4.27
C VAL A 212 -12.36 8.14 -4.47
N PHE A 213 -13.31 8.39 -5.36
CA PHE A 213 -13.99 9.67 -5.55
C PHE A 213 -15.43 9.55 -5.04
N LEU A 214 -15.91 10.56 -4.32
CA LEU A 214 -17.33 10.67 -3.92
C LEU A 214 -17.97 11.88 -4.59
N HIS A 215 -19.19 11.68 -5.09
CA HIS A 215 -19.99 12.76 -5.65
C HIS A 215 -21.49 12.46 -5.54
N GLU A 216 -22.34 13.48 -5.48
CA GLU A 216 -23.80 13.30 -5.47
C GLU A 216 -24.29 12.79 -6.84
N SER A 217 -23.77 13.36 -7.93
CA SER A 217 -24.07 12.97 -9.32
C SER A 217 -23.18 11.83 -9.85
N PRO A 218 -23.75 10.69 -10.28
CA PRO A 218 -23.06 9.64 -11.03
C PRO A 218 -22.46 10.13 -12.35
N ALA A 219 -23.11 11.08 -13.02
CA ALA A 219 -22.62 11.63 -14.28
C ALA A 219 -21.27 12.34 -14.09
N ARG A 220 -21.10 13.08 -12.98
CA ARG A 220 -19.80 13.67 -12.63
C ARG A 220 -18.73 12.62 -12.36
N LEU A 221 -19.08 11.51 -11.71
CA LEU A 221 -18.15 10.40 -11.49
C LEU A 221 -17.74 9.73 -12.80
N ASN A 222 -18.67 9.54 -13.74
CA ASN A 222 -18.34 9.04 -15.08
C ASN A 222 -17.41 9.99 -15.84
N ALA A 223 -17.63 11.31 -15.75
CA ALA A 223 -16.72 12.30 -16.34
C ALA A 223 -15.31 12.24 -15.71
N ILE A 224 -15.21 12.09 -14.38
CA ILE A 224 -13.94 11.88 -13.68
C ILE A 224 -13.28 10.57 -14.15
N LEU A 225 -14.05 9.49 -14.28
CA LEU A 225 -13.53 8.21 -14.75
C LEU A 225 -12.94 8.33 -16.16
N ALA A 226 -13.65 8.99 -17.08
CA ALA A 226 -13.18 9.23 -18.45
C ALA A 226 -11.86 10.03 -18.45
N ASP A 227 -11.81 11.12 -17.67
CA ASP A 227 -10.61 11.94 -17.52
C ASP A 227 -9.41 11.14 -17.00
N VAL A 228 -9.57 10.43 -15.89
CA VAL A 228 -8.49 9.64 -15.27
C VAL A 228 -8.06 8.48 -16.18
N THR A 229 -9.00 7.88 -16.93
CA THR A 229 -8.71 6.81 -17.90
C THR A 229 -7.85 7.31 -19.06
N ALA A 230 -8.05 8.55 -19.52
CA ALA A 230 -7.22 9.17 -20.55
C ALA A 230 -5.89 9.69 -19.99
N PHE A 231 -5.91 10.27 -18.79
CA PHE A 231 -4.75 10.90 -18.18
C PHE A 231 -3.66 9.91 -17.77
N LEU A 232 -4.03 8.78 -17.13
CA LEU A 232 -3.07 7.85 -16.56
C LEU A 232 -2.11 7.24 -17.60
N PRO A 233 -2.57 6.75 -18.77
CA PRO A 233 -1.66 6.24 -19.79
C PRO A 233 -0.81 7.37 -20.40
N ALA A 234 -1.42 8.53 -20.65
CA ALA A 234 -0.77 9.64 -21.33
C ALA A 234 0.33 10.30 -20.49
N ARG A 235 0.20 10.34 -19.16
CA ARG A 235 1.16 11.01 -18.27
C ARG A 235 2.00 10.09 -17.42
N LEU A 236 1.48 8.91 -17.08
CA LEU A 236 2.10 7.99 -16.13
C LEU A 236 2.23 6.58 -16.70
N GLY A 237 1.93 6.32 -17.97
CA GLY A 237 1.99 4.96 -18.55
C GLY A 237 1.12 3.91 -17.82
N ALA A 238 0.28 4.33 -16.87
CA ALA A 238 -0.48 3.45 -16.00
C ALA A 238 -1.92 3.30 -16.52
N ARG A 239 -2.58 2.21 -16.16
CA ARG A 239 -3.96 1.94 -16.59
C ARG A 239 -4.83 1.58 -15.41
N ILE A 240 -6.09 2.03 -15.42
CA ILE A 240 -7.11 1.56 -14.48
C ILE A 240 -7.41 0.09 -14.76
N ASN A 241 -7.71 -0.68 -13.74
CA ASN A 241 -8.21 -2.04 -13.82
C ASN A 241 -9.74 -2.06 -13.96
N PRO A 242 -10.30 -2.31 -15.16
CA PRO A 242 -11.75 -2.23 -15.38
C PRO A 242 -12.56 -3.19 -14.50
N ARG A 243 -11.99 -4.36 -14.17
CA ARG A 243 -12.66 -5.37 -13.33
C ARG A 243 -12.77 -4.98 -11.86
N LYS A 244 -11.99 -3.99 -11.42
CA LYS A 244 -12.00 -3.48 -10.04
C LYS A 244 -12.56 -2.07 -9.94
N THR A 245 -12.90 -1.45 -11.07
CA THR A 245 -13.61 -0.17 -11.08
C THR A 245 -15.05 -0.41 -10.64
N ILE A 246 -15.51 0.34 -9.64
CA ILE A 246 -16.86 0.21 -9.08
C ILE A 246 -17.45 1.61 -9.00
N LEU A 247 -18.61 1.80 -9.63
CA LEU A 247 -19.44 2.99 -9.48
C LEU A 247 -20.80 2.57 -8.95
N GLN A 248 -21.13 2.97 -7.71
CA GLN A 248 -22.43 2.63 -7.10
C GLN A 248 -22.81 3.60 -5.97
N PRO A 249 -24.06 3.54 -5.47
CA PRO A 249 -24.48 4.28 -4.27
C PRO A 249 -23.61 3.96 -3.04
N ILE A 250 -23.35 4.97 -2.20
CA ILE A 250 -22.49 4.83 -1.01
C ILE A 250 -23.11 3.92 0.06
N ASP A 251 -24.44 3.89 0.17
CA ASP A 251 -25.18 3.11 1.17
C ASP A 251 -25.02 1.58 1.03
N ARG A 252 -24.73 1.09 -0.18
CA ARG A 252 -24.34 -0.31 -0.45
C ARG A 252 -23.06 -0.73 0.25
N GLY A 253 -22.27 0.25 0.67
CA GLY A 253 -21.07 0.09 1.45
C GLY A 253 -19.80 0.22 0.62
N ILE A 254 -18.86 1.05 1.09
CA ILE A 254 -17.56 1.24 0.44
C ILE A 254 -16.53 0.34 1.10
N ASP A 255 -16.08 -0.69 0.38
CA ASP A 255 -14.96 -1.53 0.81
C ASP A 255 -13.62 -0.84 0.51
N PHE A 256 -12.90 -0.40 1.54
CA PHE A 256 -11.64 0.34 1.43
C PHE A 256 -10.69 -0.04 2.57
N VAL A 257 -9.41 -0.26 2.26
CA VAL A 257 -8.31 -0.52 3.23
C VAL A 257 -8.61 -1.57 4.33
N GLY A 258 -9.41 -2.58 4.00
CA GLY A 258 -9.75 -3.68 4.93
C GLY A 258 -10.97 -3.43 5.81
N GLN A 259 -11.70 -2.34 5.60
CA GLN A 259 -12.94 -2.00 6.28
C GLN A 259 -14.04 -1.68 5.27
N VAL A 260 -15.30 -1.80 5.69
CA VAL A 260 -16.47 -1.47 4.88
C VAL A 260 -17.26 -0.37 5.57
N ILE A 261 -17.37 0.79 4.91
CA ILE A 261 -18.11 1.95 5.43
C ILE A 261 -19.55 1.85 4.97
N LYS A 262 -20.50 1.84 5.91
CA LYS A 262 -21.95 1.72 5.68
C LYS A 262 -22.69 2.83 6.45
N PRO A 263 -24.00 3.01 6.20
CA PRO A 263 -24.82 3.90 7.01
C PRO A 263 -24.58 3.68 8.51
N TRP A 264 -24.10 4.75 9.16
CA TRP A 264 -23.90 4.85 10.62
C TRP A 264 -22.86 3.93 11.23
N ARG A 265 -22.10 3.17 10.43
CA ARG A 265 -21.13 2.21 10.95
C ARG A 265 -20.00 1.87 9.98
N ARG A 266 -18.92 1.36 10.55
CA ARG A 266 -17.76 0.84 9.84
C ARG A 266 -17.49 -0.57 10.33
N GLU A 267 -17.50 -1.52 9.43
CA GLU A 267 -17.34 -2.96 9.70
C GLU A 267 -15.95 -3.42 9.24
N THR A 268 -15.38 -4.45 9.86
CA THR A 268 -14.18 -5.10 9.32
C THR A 268 -14.56 -5.90 8.07
N ARG A 269 -13.72 -5.89 7.03
CA ARG A 269 -13.95 -6.70 5.82
C ARG A 269 -14.08 -8.18 6.20
N LYS A 270 -15.16 -8.83 5.77
CA LYS A 270 -15.46 -10.25 6.08
C LYS A 270 -14.27 -11.18 5.85
N ARG A 271 -13.53 -10.99 4.76
CA ARG A 271 -12.32 -11.77 4.46
C ARG A 271 -11.25 -11.65 5.55
N THR A 272 -11.02 -10.44 6.05
CA THR A 272 -10.04 -10.17 7.12
C THR A 272 -10.44 -10.86 8.41
N ARG A 273 -11.73 -10.76 8.78
CA ARG A 273 -12.28 -11.47 9.93
C ARG A 273 -12.16 -12.99 9.79
N ASN A 274 -12.54 -13.55 8.65
CA ASN A 274 -12.46 -14.99 8.41
C ASN A 274 -11.00 -15.48 8.45
N GLU A 275 -10.07 -14.67 7.93
CA GLU A 275 -8.63 -14.96 8.06
C GLU A 275 -8.19 -14.95 9.52
N ALA A 276 -8.66 -14.00 10.33
CA ALA A 276 -8.35 -13.96 11.77
C ALA A 276 -8.80 -15.23 12.49
N LEU A 277 -10.04 -15.67 12.25
CA LEU A 277 -10.59 -16.91 12.82
C LEU A 277 -9.79 -18.14 12.39
N ARG A 278 -9.44 -18.23 11.10
CA ARG A 278 -8.61 -19.32 10.57
C ARG A 278 -7.22 -19.32 11.17
N ARG A 279 -6.56 -18.17 11.23
CA ARG A 279 -5.19 -18.06 11.76
C ARG A 279 -5.14 -18.40 13.24
N VAL A 280 -6.10 -17.96 14.04
CA VAL A 280 -6.23 -18.39 15.44
C VAL A 280 -6.42 -19.90 15.57
N ALA A 281 -7.16 -20.53 14.66
CA ALA A 281 -7.33 -21.98 14.65
C ALA A 281 -6.06 -22.77 14.25
N GLU A 282 -5.27 -22.23 13.33
CA GLU A 282 -4.07 -22.89 12.78
C GLU A 282 -2.78 -22.58 13.57
N THR A 283 -2.80 -21.58 14.46
CA THR A 283 -1.60 -21.14 15.18
C THR A 283 -1.28 -22.06 16.36
N PRO A 284 -0.03 -22.56 16.51
CA PRO A 284 0.38 -23.34 17.66
C PRO A 284 0.15 -22.61 18.99
N ALA A 285 -0.11 -23.38 20.06
CA ALA A 285 -0.46 -22.82 21.36
C ALA A 285 0.59 -21.83 21.92
N ALA A 286 1.88 -22.04 21.62
CA ALA A 286 2.98 -21.18 22.04
C ALA A 286 2.90 -19.76 21.45
N ASP A 287 2.41 -19.62 20.21
CA ASP A 287 2.34 -18.35 19.48
C ASP A 287 0.94 -17.74 19.46
N LEU A 288 -0.05 -18.42 20.06
CA LEU A 288 -1.46 -18.07 19.91
C LEU A 288 -1.81 -16.71 20.55
N MET A 289 -1.28 -16.44 21.74
CA MET A 289 -1.58 -15.20 22.47
C MET A 289 -1.21 -13.93 21.68
N PRO A 290 0.02 -13.75 21.18
CA PRO A 290 0.37 -12.55 20.42
C PRO A 290 -0.43 -12.44 19.10
N VAL A 291 -0.70 -13.56 18.43
CA VAL A 291 -1.53 -13.57 17.20
C VAL A 291 -2.97 -13.14 17.49
N ALA A 292 -3.58 -13.70 18.54
CA ALA A 292 -4.94 -13.38 18.95
C ALA A 292 -5.08 -11.91 19.38
N ASN A 293 -4.16 -11.42 20.21
CA ASN A 293 -4.18 -10.03 20.69
C ASN A 293 -3.96 -9.02 19.55
N SER A 294 -3.15 -9.37 18.55
CA SER A 294 -3.03 -8.58 17.31
C SER A 294 -4.37 -8.49 16.56
N TYR A 295 -5.10 -9.61 16.42
CA TYR A 295 -6.41 -9.59 15.77
C TYR A 295 -7.48 -8.85 16.58
N PHE A 296 -7.50 -8.96 17.91
CA PHE A 296 -8.38 -8.10 18.72
C PHE A 296 -8.04 -6.62 18.52
N GLY A 297 -6.75 -6.26 18.49
CA GLY A 297 -6.28 -4.92 18.15
C GLY A 297 -6.84 -4.43 16.82
N LEU A 298 -6.76 -5.26 15.78
CA LEU A 298 -7.30 -4.95 14.45
C LEU A 298 -8.82 -4.79 14.44
N LEU A 299 -9.57 -5.71 15.06
CA LEU A 299 -11.03 -5.69 15.05
C LEU A 299 -11.58 -4.47 15.80
N ARG A 300 -10.91 -4.00 16.86
CA ARG A 300 -11.30 -2.77 17.59
C ARG A 300 -11.27 -1.50 16.75
N GLN A 301 -10.59 -1.51 15.61
CA GLN A 301 -10.52 -0.36 14.73
C GLN A 301 -11.83 -0.07 13.99
N ALA A 302 -12.72 -1.06 13.88
CA ALA A 302 -14.05 -0.90 13.29
C ALA A 302 -15.07 -0.48 14.36
N THR A 303 -15.98 0.45 14.01
CA THR A 303 -16.99 0.94 14.96
C THR A 303 -18.07 -0.11 15.24
N ALA A 304 -18.42 -0.92 14.25
CA ALA A 304 -19.28 -2.09 14.40
C ALA A 304 -18.45 -3.38 14.43
N SER A 305 -17.78 -3.63 15.55
CA SER A 305 -16.86 -4.77 15.72
C SER A 305 -17.24 -5.76 16.81
N HIS A 306 -18.29 -5.51 17.60
CA HIS A 306 -18.63 -6.36 18.74
C HIS A 306 -18.85 -7.82 18.35
N GLN A 307 -19.66 -8.07 17.30
CA GLN A 307 -19.94 -9.43 16.81
C GLN A 307 -18.67 -10.15 16.30
N ASP A 308 -17.78 -9.43 15.61
CA ASP A 308 -16.54 -9.98 15.11
C ASP A 308 -15.58 -10.32 16.26
N ARG A 309 -15.50 -9.46 17.28
CA ARG A 309 -14.72 -9.71 18.51
C ARG A 309 -15.28 -10.87 19.32
N ALA A 310 -16.61 -10.96 19.44
CA ALA A 310 -17.28 -12.09 20.09
C ALA A 310 -17.00 -13.42 19.37
N SER A 311 -17.01 -13.42 18.04
CA SER A 311 -16.67 -14.61 17.24
C SER A 311 -15.23 -15.07 17.48
N LEU A 312 -14.27 -14.14 17.51
CA LEU A 312 -12.87 -14.43 17.82
C LEU A 312 -12.69 -14.94 19.26
N ALA A 313 -13.36 -14.31 20.22
CA ALA A 313 -13.35 -14.70 21.62
C ALA A 313 -13.93 -16.10 21.83
N ASN A 314 -15.06 -16.43 21.20
CA ASN A 314 -15.65 -17.77 21.28
C ASN A 314 -14.72 -18.83 20.68
N ARG A 315 -14.02 -18.50 19.59
CA ARG A 315 -13.01 -19.40 19.03
C ARG A 315 -11.86 -19.65 20.00
N LEU A 316 -11.33 -18.61 20.64
CA LEU A 316 -10.26 -18.74 21.62
C LEU A 316 -10.69 -19.49 22.88
N ARG A 317 -11.91 -19.26 23.36
CA ARG A 317 -12.51 -20.03 24.47
C ARG A 317 -12.60 -21.52 24.13
N SER A 318 -12.96 -21.87 22.88
CA SER A 318 -12.95 -23.27 22.43
C SER A 318 -11.56 -23.91 22.40
N LEU A 319 -10.50 -23.09 22.45
CA LEU A 319 -9.10 -23.51 22.57
C LEU A 319 -8.58 -23.42 24.02
N GLY A 320 -9.47 -23.27 25.01
CA GLY A 320 -9.12 -23.20 26.44
C GLY A 320 -8.51 -21.87 26.89
N LYS A 321 -8.66 -20.79 26.11
CA LYS A 321 -8.08 -19.48 26.44
C LYS A 321 -9.07 -18.58 27.17
N ALA A 322 -8.56 -17.85 28.17
CA ALA A 322 -9.32 -16.84 28.91
C ALA A 322 -9.34 -15.50 28.15
N ILE A 323 -10.51 -14.86 28.11
CA ILE A 323 -10.75 -13.60 27.40
C ILE A 323 -11.24 -12.56 28.40
N ASP A 324 -10.77 -11.33 28.27
CA ASP A 324 -11.26 -10.21 29.07
C ASP A 324 -12.75 -9.91 28.82
N ARG A 325 -13.38 -9.24 29.79
CA ARG A 325 -14.81 -8.89 29.75
C ARG A 325 -15.19 -8.09 28.50
N ASP A 326 -14.32 -7.18 28.07
CA ASP A 326 -14.60 -6.26 26.97
C ASP A 326 -14.32 -6.86 25.59
N LEU A 327 -13.88 -8.12 25.52
CA LEU A 327 -13.53 -8.82 24.28
C LEU A 327 -12.45 -8.06 23.49
N THR A 328 -11.36 -7.71 24.18
CA THR A 328 -10.24 -6.93 23.65
C THR A 328 -8.90 -7.65 23.72
N LYS A 329 -8.77 -8.72 24.52
CA LYS A 329 -7.53 -9.51 24.64
C LYS A 329 -7.75 -10.90 25.23
N THR A 330 -6.78 -11.77 24.98
CA THR A 330 -6.60 -13.08 25.61
C THR A 330 -5.33 -13.09 26.47
N PHE A 331 -5.31 -13.98 27.46
CA PHE A 331 -4.19 -14.25 28.35
C PHE A 331 -3.57 -15.62 28.09
#